data_AF-A0A3N9NIU1-F1
#
_entry.id   AF-A0A3N9NIU1-F1
#
_cell.length_a   1.000
_cell.length_b   1.000
_cell.length_c   1.000
_cell.angle_alpha   90.00
_cell.angle_beta   90.00
_cell.angle_gamma   90.00
#
_symmetry.space_group_name_H-M   'P 1'
#
loop_
_entity.id
_entity.type
_entity.pdbx_description
1 polymer ?
#
loop_
_entity_poly.entity_id
_entity_poly.type
_entity_poly.pdbx_seq_one_letter_code
_entity_poly.pdbx_strand_id
1 'polypeptide(L)'
;MPIWHKTLKERFSSLPTHQQVLMVANELNRAQNMIQTPLEYKNALERALELTDFISADPRWAKRLREIRRAREMMAMFYHRPRPEDMRILQKCFVQLDSAAWRYMNRK
;
A
#
# COMPACT_ATOMS: atom_id res chain seq x y z
N MET A 1 11.04 6.81 -9.86
CA MET A 1 10.27 5.54 -9.91
C MET A 1 9.50 5.49 -11.21
N PRO A 2 9.45 4.34 -11.89
CA PRO A 2 8.55 4.14 -13.02
C PRO A 2 7.08 4.37 -12.61
N ILE A 3 6.26 4.81 -13.56
CA ILE A 3 4.81 4.94 -13.37
C ILE A 3 4.20 3.56 -13.63
N TRP A 4 3.64 2.93 -12.59
CA TRP A 4 3.12 1.57 -12.67
C TRP A 4 1.66 1.54 -13.12
N HIS A 5 0.81 2.38 -12.54
CA HIS A 5 -0.63 2.38 -12.79
C HIS A 5 -1.10 3.56 -13.66
N LYS A 6 -0.64 3.59 -14.92
CA LYS A 6 -0.81 4.71 -15.87
C LYS A 6 -2.23 5.24 -16.02
N THR A 7 -3.24 4.37 -16.02
CA THR A 7 -4.66 4.73 -16.23
C THR A 7 -5.51 4.61 -14.97
N LEU A 8 -4.90 4.19 -13.86
CA LEU A 8 -5.62 3.99 -12.61
C LEU A 8 -5.77 5.30 -11.86
N LYS A 9 -4.77 6.18 -11.95
CA LYS A 9 -4.69 7.43 -11.20
C LYS A 9 -5.96 8.27 -11.34
N GLU A 10 -6.50 8.38 -12.56
CA GLU A 10 -7.66 9.21 -12.88
C GLU A 10 -8.95 8.69 -12.23
N ARG A 11 -9.06 7.37 -12.06
CA ARG A 11 -10.26 6.70 -11.52
C ARG A 11 -10.08 6.16 -10.11
N PHE A 12 -8.90 6.29 -9.52
CA PHE A 12 -8.61 5.68 -8.22
C PHE A 12 -9.49 6.26 -7.10
N SER A 13 -9.74 7.57 -7.14
CA SER A 13 -10.63 8.27 -6.19
C SER A 13 -12.10 7.90 -6.34
N SER A 14 -12.53 7.31 -7.47
CA SER A 14 -13.91 6.83 -7.62
C SER A 14 -14.11 5.45 -6.99
N LEU A 15 -13.02 4.73 -6.67
CA LEU A 15 -13.13 3.45 -5.98
C LEU A 15 -13.61 3.64 -4.53
N PRO A 16 -14.33 2.65 -3.96
CA PRO A 16 -14.58 2.60 -2.53
C PRO A 16 -13.26 2.59 -1.73
N THR A 17 -13.25 3.25 -0.56
CA THR A 17 -12.06 3.39 0.30
C THR A 17 -11.45 2.03 0.68
N HIS A 18 -12.29 1.05 0.99
CA HIS A 18 -11.83 -0.31 1.31
C HIS A 18 -11.09 -0.97 0.13
N GLN A 19 -11.55 -0.75 -1.11
CA GLN A 19 -10.89 -1.30 -2.30
C GLN A 19 -9.52 -0.65 -2.51
N GLN A 20 -9.41 0.66 -2.30
CA GLN A 20 -8.12 1.37 -2.35
C GLN A 20 -7.12 0.76 -1.36
N VAL A 21 -7.54 0.54 -0.10
CA VAL A 21 -6.71 -0.10 0.93
C VAL A 21 -6.32 -1.52 0.54
N LEU A 22 -7.26 -2.33 0.02
CA LEU A 22 -6.99 -3.70 -0.39
C LEU A 22 -5.98 -3.76 -1.55
N MET A 23 -5.99 -2.80 -2.47
CA MET A 23 -4.99 -2.73 -3.54
C MET A 23 -3.57 -2.47 -2.99
N VAL A 24 -3.42 -1.55 -2.04
CA VAL A 24 -2.12 -1.35 -1.36
C VAL A 24 -1.69 -2.61 -0.61
N ALA A 25 -2.62 -3.21 0.16
CA ALA A 25 -2.34 -4.42 0.91
C ALA A 25 -1.94 -5.60 0.01
N ASN A 26 -2.49 -5.69 -1.20
CA ASN A 26 -2.13 -6.70 -2.19
C ASN A 26 -0.69 -6.53 -2.70
N GLU A 27 -0.26 -5.29 -2.99
CA GLU A 27 1.13 -5.04 -3.40
C GLU A 27 2.12 -5.25 -2.25
N LEU A 28 1.75 -4.93 -1.00
CA LEU A 28 2.53 -5.28 0.18
C LEU A 28 2.65 -6.79 0.39
N ASN A 29 1.57 -7.54 0.14
CA ASN A 29 1.58 -9.01 0.16
C ASN A 29 2.45 -9.59 -0.96
N ARG A 30 2.41 -8.99 -2.15
CA ARG A 30 3.29 -9.35 -3.26
C ARG A 30 4.75 -9.12 -2.89
N ALA A 31 5.08 -7.97 -2.28
CA ALA A 31 6.43 -7.70 -1.80
C ALA A 31 6.87 -8.76 -0.78
N GLN A 32 6.03 -9.10 0.21
CA GLN A 32 6.33 -10.18 1.16
C GLN A 32 6.62 -11.52 0.47
N ASN A 33 5.85 -11.90 -0.53
CA ASN A 33 6.04 -13.15 -1.26
C ASN A 33 7.30 -13.13 -2.14
N MET A 34 7.78 -11.94 -2.52
CA MET A 34 8.98 -11.74 -3.32
C MET A 34 10.22 -11.40 -2.48
N ILE A 35 10.18 -11.61 -1.16
CA ILE A 35 11.28 -11.25 -0.24
C ILE A 35 12.64 -11.88 -0.62
N GLN A 36 12.63 -13.01 -1.33
CA GLN A 36 13.84 -13.69 -1.82
C GLN A 36 14.33 -13.18 -3.18
N THR A 37 13.55 -12.34 -3.86
CA THR A 37 13.86 -11.75 -5.17
C THR A 37 13.91 -10.22 -5.02
N PRO A 38 15.07 -9.64 -4.67
CA PRO A 38 15.16 -8.23 -4.23
C PRO A 38 14.61 -7.20 -5.23
N LEU A 39 14.79 -7.45 -6.54
CA LEU A 39 14.25 -6.59 -7.58
C LEU A 39 12.71 -6.62 -7.59
N GLU A 40 12.11 -7.80 -7.53
CA GLU A 40 10.64 -7.93 -7.52
C GLU A 40 10.01 -7.43 -6.21
N TYR A 41 10.69 -7.64 -5.08
CA TYR A 41 10.31 -7.02 -3.81
C TYR A 41 10.25 -5.49 -3.96
N LYS A 42 11.29 -4.88 -4.52
CA LYS A 42 11.36 -3.43 -4.75
C LYS A 42 10.26 -2.97 -5.70
N ASN A 43 10.07 -3.65 -6.83
CA ASN A 43 9.01 -3.32 -7.79
C ASN A 43 7.62 -3.35 -7.13
N ALA A 44 7.33 -4.35 -6.29
CA ALA A 44 6.06 -4.43 -5.55
C ALA A 44 5.92 -3.29 -4.52
N LEU A 45 7.01 -2.93 -3.85
CA LEU A 45 7.00 -1.82 -2.88
C LEU A 45 6.83 -0.46 -3.57
N GLU A 46 7.40 -0.24 -4.76
CA GLU A 46 7.15 0.95 -5.57
C GLU A 46 5.68 1.08 -5.97
N ARG A 47 5.04 -0.03 -6.36
CA ARG A 47 3.59 -0.07 -6.66
C ARG A 47 2.76 0.28 -5.43
N ALA A 48 3.11 -0.26 -4.26
CA ALA A 48 2.44 0.07 -3.00
C ALA A 48 2.60 1.55 -2.63
N LEU A 49 3.79 2.13 -2.82
CA LEU A 49 4.07 3.55 -2.62
C LEU A 49 3.23 4.45 -3.55
N GLU A 50 3.14 4.10 -4.84
CA GLU A 50 2.33 4.83 -5.82
C GLU A 50 0.84 4.82 -5.45
N LEU A 51 0.29 3.66 -5.09
CA LEU A 51 -1.10 3.55 -4.63
C LEU A 51 -1.34 4.34 -3.33
N THR A 52 -0.36 4.34 -2.43
CA THR A 52 -0.41 5.13 -1.18
C THR A 52 -0.42 6.63 -1.46
N ASP A 53 0.27 7.09 -2.50
CA ASP A 53 0.20 8.49 -2.96
C ASP A 53 -1.19 8.84 -3.48
N PHE A 54 -1.82 7.93 -4.22
CA PHE A 54 -3.19 8.14 -4.68
C PHE A 54 -4.18 8.22 -3.51
N ILE A 55 -4.03 7.37 -2.49
CA ILE A 55 -4.80 7.46 -1.24
C ILE A 55 -4.56 8.82 -0.54
N SER A 56 -3.30 9.25 -0.46
CA SER A 56 -2.91 10.50 0.23
C SER A 56 -3.47 11.75 -0.44
N ALA A 57 -3.72 11.69 -1.75
CA ALA A 57 -4.32 12.78 -2.52
C ALA A 57 -5.86 12.83 -2.44
N ASP A 58 -6.50 11.76 -1.93
CA ASP A 58 -7.95 11.64 -1.87
C ASP A 58 -8.50 12.27 -0.55
N PRO A 59 -9.36 13.29 -0.63
CA PRO A 59 -9.83 14.04 0.55
C PRO A 59 -10.63 13.19 1.53
N ARG A 60 -11.17 12.04 1.11
CA ARG A 60 -11.89 11.11 2.00
C ARG A 60 -10.99 10.55 3.11
N TRP A 61 -9.67 10.59 2.91
CA TRP A 61 -8.67 10.13 3.86
C TRP A 61 -8.13 11.22 4.79
N ALA A 62 -8.61 12.46 4.71
CA ALA A 62 -8.07 13.59 5.48
C ALA A 62 -7.91 13.30 6.99
N LYS A 63 -8.87 12.59 7.60
CA LYS A 63 -8.83 12.22 9.03
C LYS A 63 -7.74 11.20 9.40
N ARG A 64 -7.25 10.44 8.42
CA ARG A 64 -6.22 9.37 8.58
C ARG A 64 -4.93 9.69 7.83
N LEU A 65 -4.83 10.88 7.22
CA LEU A 65 -3.73 11.28 6.34
C LEU A 65 -2.37 11.19 7.02
N ARG A 66 -2.30 11.49 8.32
CA ARG A 66 -1.07 11.34 9.12
C ARG A 66 -0.56 9.89 9.11
N GLU A 67 -1.44 8.93 9.33
CA GLU A 67 -1.07 7.51 9.39
C GLU A 67 -0.72 6.97 8.01
N ILE A 68 -1.42 7.42 6.96
CA ILE A 68 -1.08 7.07 5.57
C ILE A 68 0.33 7.57 5.22
N ARG A 69 0.66 8.82 5.58
CA ARG A 69 2.00 9.39 5.34
C ARG A 69 3.09 8.69 6.16
N ARG A 70 2.83 8.32 7.41
CA ARG A 70 3.75 7.49 8.21
C ARG A 70 4.01 6.14 7.56
N ALA A 71 2.96 5.50 7.04
CA ALA A 71 3.11 4.21 6.38
C ALA A 71 3.89 4.34 5.06
N ARG A 72 3.67 5.43 4.31
CA ARG A 72 4.50 5.80 3.15
C ARG A 72 5.98 5.97 3.53
N GLU A 73 6.28 6.72 4.58
CA GLU A 73 7.65 6.93 5.06
C GLU A 73 8.32 5.61 5.43
N MET A 74 7.61 4.72 6.12
CA MET A 74 8.10 3.39 6.47
C MET A 74 8.37 2.53 5.23
N MET A 75 7.48 2.53 4.24
CA MET A 75 7.74 1.85 2.95
C MET A 75 8.98 2.42 2.25
N ALA A 76 9.14 3.75 2.23
CA ALA A 76 10.31 4.39 1.64
C ALA A 76 11.60 4.01 2.38
N MET A 77 11.57 3.93 3.71
CA MET A 77 12.71 3.43 4.49
C MET A 77 13.06 1.99 4.12
N PHE A 78 12.08 1.09 4.05
CA PHE A 78 12.28 -0.31 3.67
C PHE A 78 12.81 -0.46 2.24
N TYR A 79 12.36 0.40 1.32
CA TYR A 79 12.85 0.41 -0.05
C TYR A 79 14.36 0.69 -0.17
N HIS A 80 14.88 1.54 0.72
CA HIS A 80 16.31 1.91 0.74
C HIS A 80 17.19 0.94 1.56
N ARG A 81 16.60 -0.03 2.27
CA ARG A 81 17.38 -1.04 3.00
C ARG A 81 18.11 -1.96 2.01
N PRO A 82 19.32 -2.44 2.36
CA PRO A 82 20.09 -3.34 1.52
C PRO A 82 19.47 -4.75 1.43
N ARG A 83 18.65 -5.13 2.43
CA ARG A 83 17.94 -6.39 2.46
C ARG A 83 16.43 -6.13 2.53
N PRO A 84 15.60 -6.95 1.86
CA PRO A 84 14.15 -6.90 2.01
C PRO A 84 13.73 -7.04 3.48
N GLU A 85 12.73 -6.26 3.86
CA GLU A 85 12.14 -6.26 5.19
C GLU A 85 10.81 -7.02 5.17
N ASP A 86 10.26 -7.31 6.35
CA ASP A 86 8.96 -7.96 6.48
C ASP A 86 7.80 -6.96 6.31
N MET A 87 6.91 -7.22 5.35
CA MET A 87 5.80 -6.33 5.00
C MET A 87 4.52 -6.61 5.78
N ARG A 88 4.45 -7.67 6.59
CA ARG A 88 3.20 -8.10 7.25
C ARG A 88 2.70 -7.05 8.25
N ILE A 89 3.62 -6.31 8.90
CA ILE A 89 3.25 -5.22 9.80
C ILE A 89 2.55 -4.10 9.02
N LEU A 90 3.15 -3.65 7.91
CA LEU A 90 2.55 -2.62 7.05
C LEU A 90 1.20 -3.07 6.48
N GLN A 91 1.09 -4.33 6.05
CA GLN A 91 -0.17 -4.91 5.55
C GLN A 91 -1.28 -4.84 6.60
N LYS A 92 -0.99 -5.25 7.85
CA LYS A 92 -1.95 -5.18 8.97
C LYS A 92 -2.37 -3.74 9.26
N CYS A 93 -1.40 -2.82 9.31
CA CYS A 93 -1.68 -1.41 9.57
C CYS A 93 -2.60 -0.80 8.50
N PHE A 94 -2.34 -1.07 7.22
CA PHE A 94 -3.19 -0.56 6.13
C PHE A 94 -4.61 -1.08 6.21
N VAL A 95 -4.78 -2.39 6.41
CA VAL A 95 -6.12 -3.01 6.49
C VAL A 95 -6.93 -2.45 7.67
N GLN A 96 -6.28 -2.07 8.77
CA GLN A 96 -6.93 -1.43 9.92
C GLN A 96 -7.37 0.04 9.66
N LEU A 97 -6.90 0.66 8.58
CA LEU A 97 -7.36 2.00 8.17
C LEU A 97 -8.80 2.01 7.62
N ASP A 98 -9.41 0.85 7.35
CA ASP A 98 -10.79 0.77 6.92
C ASP A 98 -11.47 -0.47 7.52
N SER A 99 -12.57 -0.27 8.25
CA SER A 99 -13.25 -1.36 8.95
C SER A 99 -13.94 -2.35 8.01
N ALA A 100 -14.29 -1.94 6.78
CA ALA A 100 -14.80 -2.85 5.76
C ALA A 100 -13.66 -3.68 5.16
N ALA A 101 -12.49 -3.08 4.89
CA ALA A 101 -11.29 -3.82 4.45
C ALA A 101 -10.87 -4.87 5.50
N TRP A 102 -10.85 -4.49 6.78
CA TRP A 102 -10.57 -5.42 7.87
C TRP A 102 -11.55 -6.58 7.94
N ARG A 103 -12.86 -6.31 7.79
CA ARG A 103 -13.87 -7.38 7.74
C ARG A 103 -13.68 -8.29 6.54
N TYR A 104 -13.32 -7.75 5.37
CA TYR A 104 -13.09 -8.56 4.18
C TYR A 104 -11.94 -9.55 4.36
N MET A 105 -10.84 -9.12 4.99
CA MET A 105 -9.67 -9.97 5.26
C MET A 105 -9.89 -11.02 6.37
N ASN A 106 -10.84 -10.79 7.27
CA ASN A 106 -11.06 -11.64 8.46
C ASN A 106 -12.39 -12.42 8.43
N ARG A 107 -13.17 -12.31 7.35
CA ARG A 107 -14.31 -13.20 7.13
C ARG A 107 -13.76 -14.58 6.75
N LYS A 108 -13.86 -15.51 7.70
CA LYS A 108 -13.72 -16.95 7.44
C LYS A 108 -14.94 -17.46 6.68
#